data_AF-A0A1I5WQM9-F1
#
_entry.id   AF-A0A1I5WQM9-F1
#
_cell.length_a   1.000
_cell.length_b   1.000
_cell.length_c   1.000
_cell.angle_alpha   90.00
_cell.angle_beta   90.00
_cell.angle_gamma   90.00
#
_symmetry.space_group_name_H-M   'P 1'
#
loop_
_entity.id
_entity.type
_entity.pdbx_description
1 polymer ?
#
loop_
_entity_poly.entity_id
_entity_poly.type
_entity_poly.pdbx_seq_one_letter_code
_entity_poly.pdbx_strand_id
1 'polypeptide(L)'
;MRGNLEYSNVFMGVALPSSLVFSHDVKGYGPTFTEGNKAVSVGLDASYKNTYSAGISYTDFFGGDFNTASDRDFLFVNFGVNF
;
A
#
# COMPACT_ATOMS: atom_id res chain seq x y z
N MET A 1 -2.73 -10.69 2.88
CA MET A 1 -3.39 -10.82 1.56
C MET A 1 -3.02 -9.62 0.69
N ARG A 2 -2.88 -9.81 -0.63
CA ARG A 2 -2.61 -8.74 -1.59
C ARG A 2 -3.44 -8.95 -2.86
N GLY A 3 -3.96 -7.88 -3.43
CA GLY A 3 -4.66 -7.87 -4.72
C GLY A 3 -4.15 -6.69 -5.55
N ASN A 4 -4.01 -6.91 -6.86
CA ASN A 4 -3.56 -5.89 -7.80
C ASN A 4 -4.51 -5.85 -9.00
N LEU A 5 -4.76 -4.65 -9.51
CA LEU A 5 -5.46 -4.43 -10.77
C LEU A 5 -4.56 -3.65 -11.70
N GLU A 6 -4.50 -4.08 -12.96
CA GLU A 6 -3.70 -3.44 -13.98
C GLU A 6 -4.61 -2.78 -15.01
N TYR A 7 -4.51 -1.46 -15.13
CA TYR A 7 -5.20 -0.71 -16.16
C TYR A 7 -4.18 -0.20 -17.17
N SER A 8 -4.10 -0.89 -18.31
CA SER A 8 -3.27 -0.46 -19.42
C SER A 8 -4.00 0.62 -20.22
N ASN A 9 -3.34 1.76 -20.46
CA ASN A 9 -3.82 2.86 -21.31
C ASN A 9 -5.09 3.57 -20.80
N VAL A 10 -5.04 4.08 -19.57
CA VAL A 10 -6.17 4.82 -18.97
C VAL A 10 -6.35 6.20 -19.59
N PHE A 11 -5.23 6.83 -19.96
CA PHE A 11 -5.21 8.10 -20.70
C PHE A 11 -3.89 8.27 -21.45
N MET A 12 -3.93 8.58 -22.75
CA MET A 12 -2.75 8.87 -23.58
C MET A 12 -1.59 7.86 -23.48
N GLY A 13 -1.85 6.57 -23.23
CA GLY A 13 -0.80 5.55 -23.08
C GLY A 13 -0.22 5.41 -21.67
N VAL A 14 -0.83 6.04 -20.67
CA VAL A 14 -0.48 5.85 -19.25
C VAL A 14 -0.99 4.50 -18.76
N ALA A 15 -0.10 3.71 -18.17
CA ALA A 15 -0.48 2.53 -17.38
C ALA A 15 -0.71 2.97 -15.93
N LEU A 16 -1.77 2.46 -15.31
CA LEU A 16 -2.21 2.88 -13.98
C LEU A 16 -2.45 1.67 -13.06
N PRO A 17 -1.42 0.93 -12.63
CA PRO A 17 -1.63 -0.19 -11.72
C PRO A 17 -2.10 0.31 -10.34
N SER A 18 -3.04 -0.43 -9.76
CA SER A 18 -3.54 -0.19 -8.40
C SER A 18 -3.35 -1.43 -7.55
N SER A 19 -3.06 -1.24 -6.26
CA SER A 19 -2.81 -2.32 -5.32
C SER A 19 -3.59 -2.14 -4.02
N LEU A 20 -4.03 -3.26 -3.45
CA LEU A 20 -4.61 -3.34 -2.12
C LEU A 20 -3.91 -4.45 -1.34
N VAL A 21 -3.44 -4.12 -0.16
CA VAL A 21 -2.81 -5.04 0.78
C VAL A 21 -3.61 -5.01 2.06
N PHE A 22 -3.92 -6.19 2.59
CA PHE A 22 -4.54 -6.32 3.90
C PHE A 22 -3.75 -7.33 4.73
N SER A 23 -3.42 -6.97 5.96
CA SER A 23 -2.82 -7.85 6.96
C SER A 23 -3.69 -7.90 8.21
N HIS A 24 -3.71 -9.07 8.82
CA HIS A 24 -4.33 -9.31 10.12
C HIS A 24 -3.43 -10.25 10.88
N ASP A 25 -3.17 -9.91 12.13
CA ASP A 25 -2.40 -10.71 13.05
C ASP A 25 -3.20 -11.93 13.54
N VAL A 26 -2.48 -12.86 14.17
CA VAL A 26 -3.07 -14.07 14.75
C VAL A 26 -3.65 -13.79 16.14
N LYS A 27 -4.32 -14.79 16.72
CA LYS A 27 -4.78 -14.73 18.11
C LYS A 27 -3.64 -15.04 19.08
N GLY A 28 -3.62 -14.38 20.24
CA GLY A 28 -2.59 -14.48 21.27
C GLY A 28 -1.56 -13.36 21.26
N TYR A 29 -0.69 -13.36 22.27
CA TYR A 29 0.39 -12.38 22.43
C TYR A 29 1.75 -13.07 22.40
N GLY A 30 2.71 -12.47 21.71
CA GLY A 30 4.08 -12.95 21.65
C GLY A 30 5.08 -11.82 21.48
N PRO A 31 6.39 -12.10 21.53
CA PRO A 31 7.44 -11.08 21.43
C PRO A 31 7.41 -10.28 20.12
N THR A 32 6.79 -10.84 19.07
CA THR A 32 6.76 -10.26 17.71
C THR A 32 5.36 -10.02 17.16
N PHE A 33 4.30 -10.32 17.93
CA PHE A 33 2.92 -10.19 17.47
C PHE A 33 1.97 -9.84 18.61
N THR A 34 0.93 -9.08 18.32
CA THR A 34 -0.08 -8.63 19.30
C THR A 34 -1.44 -8.94 18.74
N GLU A 35 -2.25 -9.65 19.52
CA GLU A 35 -3.56 -10.11 19.08
C GLU A 35 -4.38 -8.96 18.49
N GLY A 36 -4.92 -9.21 17.28
CA GLY A 36 -5.88 -8.31 16.64
C GLY A 36 -5.28 -7.14 15.87
N ASN A 37 -3.96 -6.99 15.81
CA ASN A 37 -3.32 -5.98 14.96
C ASN A 37 -3.72 -6.19 13.49
N LYS A 38 -4.08 -5.11 12.79
CA LYS A 38 -4.42 -5.11 11.37
C LYS A 38 -3.75 -3.96 10.66
N ALA A 39 -3.57 -4.12 9.35
CA ALA A 39 -3.21 -3.01 8.48
C ALA A 39 -3.89 -3.15 7.12
N VAL A 40 -4.19 -2.02 6.50
CA VAL A 40 -4.58 -1.96 5.10
C VAL A 40 -3.70 -0.94 4.38
N SER A 41 -3.22 -1.31 3.20
CA SER A 41 -2.51 -0.39 2.31
C SER A 41 -3.21 -0.34 0.97
N VAL A 42 -3.40 0.86 0.44
CA VAL A 42 -3.89 1.10 -0.92
C VAL A 42 -2.87 1.91 -1.68
N GLY A 43 -2.61 1.52 -2.93
CA GLY A 43 -1.61 2.16 -3.78
C GLY A 43 -2.14 2.38 -5.18
N LEU A 44 -1.69 3.47 -5.79
CA LEU A 44 -1.89 3.79 -7.19
C LEU A 44 -0.58 4.28 -7.78
N ASP A 45 -0.17 3.65 -8.85
CA ASP A 45 1.02 4.03 -9.61
C ASP A 45 0.60 4.46 -11.02
N ALA A 46 1.43 5.30 -11.62
CA ALA A 46 1.28 5.78 -12.99
C ALA A 46 2.63 5.65 -13.69
N SER A 47 2.63 5.08 -14.89
CA SER A 47 3.80 5.12 -15.78
C SER A 47 3.40 5.61 -17.17
N TYR A 48 4.17 6.57 -17.68
CA TYR A 48 4.01 7.10 -19.03
C TYR A 48 5.22 6.71 -19.87
N LYS A 49 4.98 5.86 -20.88
CA LYS A 49 5.97 5.40 -21.87
C LYS A 49 7.25 4.83 -21.26
N ASN A 50 7.20 4.30 -20.03
CA ASN A 50 8.36 3.87 -19.24
C ASN A 50 9.42 4.96 -18.99
N THR A 51 9.13 6.22 -19.34
CA THR A 51 10.04 7.36 -19.14
C THR A 51 9.74 8.08 -17.84
N TYR A 52 8.46 8.26 -17.52
CA TYR A 52 8.02 8.97 -16.31
C TYR A 52 7.19 8.01 -15.46
N SER A 53 7.54 7.91 -14.18
CA SER A 53 6.74 7.20 -13.19
C SER A 53 6.37 8.12 -12.03
N ALA A 54 5.19 7.89 -11.47
CA ALA A 54 4.75 8.49 -10.23
C ALA A 54 3.95 7.45 -9.45
N GLY A 55 3.98 7.51 -8.14
CA GLY A 55 3.19 6.62 -7.31
C GLY A 55 2.81 7.24 -5.98
N ILE A 56 1.65 6.85 -5.49
CA ILE A 56 1.14 7.24 -4.19
C ILE A 56 0.53 6.03 -3.50
N SER A 57 0.82 5.86 -2.22
CA SER A 57 0.19 4.82 -1.41
C SER A 57 -0.02 5.29 0.00
N TYR A 58 -1.10 4.84 0.61
CA TYR A 58 -1.42 5.11 2.01
C TYR A 58 -1.55 3.79 2.76
N THR A 59 -1.01 3.75 3.97
CA THR A 59 -1.16 2.62 4.90
C THR A 59 -1.79 3.09 6.19
N ASP A 60 -2.84 2.37 6.60
CA ASP A 60 -3.60 2.55 7.83
C ASP A 60 -3.40 1.32 8.72
N PHE A 61 -3.02 1.55 9.97
CA PHE A 61 -2.84 0.52 11.00
C PHE A 61 -3.97 0.65 12.03
N PHE A 62 -4.65 -0.46 12.32
CA PHE A 62 -5.82 -0.43 13.18
C PHE A 62 -6.02 -1.75 13.92
N GLY A 63 -6.87 -1.73 14.94
CA GLY A 63 -7.15 -2.90 15.77
C GLY A 63 -5.98 -3.30 16.67
N GLY A 64 -6.25 -4.23 17.58
CA GLY A 64 -5.30 -4.68 18.60
C GLY A 64 -5.23 -3.72 19.79
N ASP A 65 -5.42 -4.25 21.00
CA ASP A 65 -5.54 -3.44 22.22
C ASP A 65 -4.21 -2.77 22.63
N PHE A 66 -3.08 -3.33 22.20
CA PHE A 66 -1.73 -2.82 22.48
C PHE A 66 -0.96 -2.50 21.19
N ASN A 67 -1.67 -2.14 20.12
CA ASN A 67 -1.07 -1.81 18.84
C ASN A 67 -0.36 -0.45 18.89
N THR A 68 0.97 -0.47 18.96
CA THR A 68 1.80 0.75 18.99
C THR A 68 1.99 1.40 17.61
N ALA A 69 1.47 0.77 16.55
CA ALA A 69 1.49 1.31 15.20
C ALA A 69 0.16 1.98 14.81
N SER A 70 -0.90 1.88 15.62
CA SER A 70 -2.24 2.38 15.27
C SER A 70 -2.32 3.90 15.05
N ASP A 71 -1.31 4.65 15.47
CA ASP A 71 -1.16 6.09 15.28
C ASP A 71 -0.04 6.44 14.28
N ARG A 72 0.53 5.43 13.61
CA ARG A 72 1.70 5.54 12.72
C ARG A 72 1.36 5.29 11.27
N ASP A 73 0.17 5.69 10.87
CA ASP A 73 -0.24 5.69 9.47
C ASP A 73 0.68 6.62 8.66
N PHE A 74 0.87 6.29 7.38
CA PHE A 74 1.76 7.08 6.55
C PHE A 74 1.32 7.12 5.09
N LEU A 75 1.66 8.24 4.46
CA LEU A 75 1.56 8.44 3.02
C LEU A 75 2.96 8.29 2.41
N PHE A 76 3.05 7.51 1.34
CA PHE A 76 4.25 7.38 0.52
C PHE A 76 3.97 7.96 -0.86
N VAL A 77 4.90 8.77 -1.35
CA VAL A 77 4.83 9.39 -2.68
C VAL A 77 6.18 9.26 -3.35
N ASN A 78 6.19 8.90 -4.63
CA ASN A 78 7.41 8.77 -5.42
C ASN A 78 7.23 9.31 -6.83
N PHE A 79 8.35 9.71 -7.44
CA PHE A 79 8.46 10.13 -8.83
C PHE A 79 9.77 9.61 -9.41
N GLY A 80 9.76 9.22 -10.68
CA GLY A 80 10.94 8.69 -11.38
C GLY A 80 11.00 9.13 -12.83
N VAL A 81 12.23 9.27 -13.33
CA VAL A 81 12.53 9.53 -14.74
C VAL A 81 13.59 8.53 -15.21
N ASN A 82 13.39 7.93 -16.38
CA ASN A 82 14.29 6.95 -17.00
C ASN A 82 14.80 7.49 -18.35
N PHE A 83 16.12 7.39 -18.61
CA PHE A 83 16.81 7.90 -19.80
C PHE A 83 17.54 6.79 -20.55
#